data_AF-W9RRZ0-F1
#
_entry.id   AF-W9RRZ0-F1
#
_cell.length_a   1.000
_cell.length_b   1.000
_cell.length_c   1.000
_cell.angle_alpha   90.00
_cell.angle_beta   90.00
_cell.angle_gamma   90.00
#
_symmetry.space_group_name_H-M   'P 1'
#
loop_
_entity.id
_entity.type
_entity.pdbx_description
1 polymer ?
#
loop_
_entity_poly.entity_id
_entity_poly.type
_entity_poly.pdbx_seq_one_letter_code
_entity_poly.pdbx_strand_id
1 'polypeptide(L)'
;MASAVDASGEPIPTSAVLMASSKHIALRCQSENVEFLKCKKQDPNPEKCLDKGQQVTRCVLGLLRDLHQRCTKEMDSYVGCMYYNTNEFDLCRKEQQEFEKACRLE
;
A
#
# COMPACT_ATOMS: atom_id res chain seq x y z
N MET A 1 -4.14 -17.13 -8.36
CA MET A 1 -3.76 -15.74 -8.70
C MET A 1 -3.59 -14.99 -7.39
N ALA A 2 -2.54 -14.18 -7.24
CA ALA A 2 -2.45 -13.29 -6.08
C ALA A 2 -3.54 -12.21 -6.25
N SER A 3 -4.35 -12.00 -5.22
CA SER A 3 -5.42 -11.00 -5.19
C SER A 3 -5.04 -9.94 -4.16
N ALA A 4 -5.32 -8.66 -4.45
CA ALA A 4 -5.08 -7.59 -3.48
C ALA A 4 -6.14 -7.53 -2.36
N VAL A 5 -7.27 -8.23 -2.51
CA VAL A 5 -8.37 -8.30 -1.55
C VAL A 5 -8.74 -9.73 -1.17
N ASP A 6 -9.44 -9.86 -0.04
CA ASP A 6 -10.05 -11.11 0.40
C ASP A 6 -11.36 -11.41 -0.35
N ALA A 7 -12.01 -12.52 0.00
CA ALA A 7 -13.28 -12.94 -0.61
C ALA A 7 -14.44 -11.95 -0.35
N SER A 8 -14.32 -11.08 0.64
CA SER A 8 -15.31 -10.05 1.00
C SER A 8 -15.00 -8.70 0.32
N GLY A 9 -13.88 -8.59 -0.39
CA GLY A 9 -13.41 -7.35 -1.01
C GLY A 9 -12.63 -6.43 -0.07
N GLU A 10 -12.26 -6.90 1.13
CA GLU A 10 -11.43 -6.14 2.06
C GLU A 10 -9.94 -6.27 1.68
N PRO A 11 -9.17 -5.18 1.74
CA PRO A 11 -7.76 -5.19 1.33
C PRO A 11 -6.91 -6.06 2.26
N ILE A 12 -6.10 -6.95 1.68
CA ILE A 12 -5.13 -7.75 2.43
C ILE A 12 -3.75 -7.09 2.29
N PRO A 13 -3.17 -6.52 3.36
CA PRO A 13 -1.89 -5.82 3.30
C PRO A 13 -0.70 -6.80 3.29
N THR A 14 -0.66 -7.71 2.30
CA THR A 14 0.53 -8.54 2.06
C THR A 14 1.71 -7.66 1.62
N SER A 15 2.93 -8.17 1.74
CA SER A 15 4.13 -7.43 1.33
C SER A 15 4.08 -6.98 -0.13
N ALA A 16 3.56 -7.82 -1.04
CA ALA A 16 3.38 -7.50 -2.45
C ALA A 16 2.39 -6.35 -2.67
N VAL A 17 1.25 -6.38 -1.98
CA VAL A 17 0.23 -5.31 -2.04
C VAL A 17 0.78 -3.99 -1.51
N LEU A 18 1.47 -4.02 -0.38
CA LEU A 18 2.09 -2.83 0.22
C LEU A 18 3.20 -2.27 -0.67
N MET A 19 4.03 -3.12 -1.27
CA MET A 19 5.10 -2.66 -2.15
C MET A 19 4.58 -2.06 -3.45
N ALA A 20 3.62 -2.73 -4.10
CA ALA A 20 2.96 -2.23 -5.31
C ALA A 20 2.31 -0.86 -5.06
N SER A 21 1.74 -0.64 -3.87
CA SER A 21 1.04 0.59 -3.49
C SER A 21 1.94 1.64 -2.82
N SER A 22 3.23 1.36 -2.63
CA SER A 22 4.15 2.17 -1.82
C SER A 22 4.20 3.64 -2.25
N LYS A 23 4.22 3.91 -3.56
CA LYS A 23 4.19 5.28 -4.10
C LYS A 23 2.91 6.04 -3.73
N HIS A 24 1.76 5.38 -3.82
CA HIS A 24 0.48 5.97 -3.42
C HIS A 24 0.41 6.20 -1.91
N ILE A 25 0.91 5.25 -1.11
CA ILE A 25 0.97 5.37 0.35
C ILE A 25 1.84 6.57 0.76
N ALA A 26 2.99 6.74 0.09
CA ALA A 26 3.93 7.82 0.36
C ALA A 26 3.32 9.22 0.15
N LEU A 27 2.42 9.37 -0.83
CA LEU A 27 1.73 10.63 -1.11
C LEU A 27 0.49 10.80 -0.23
N ARG A 28 -0.40 9.81 -0.23
CA ARG A 28 -1.73 9.96 0.38
C ARG A 28 -1.71 9.93 1.91
N CYS A 29 -0.83 9.13 2.50
CA CYS A 29 -0.73 8.93 3.95
C CYS A 29 0.56 9.54 4.53
N GLN A 30 1.15 10.53 3.84
CA GLN A 30 2.42 11.12 4.22
C GLN A 30 2.38 11.71 5.64
N SER A 31 1.34 12.48 5.95
CA SER A 31 1.15 13.15 7.23
C SER A 31 1.16 12.17 8.39
N GLU A 32 0.31 11.14 8.31
CA GLU A 32 0.14 10.11 9.32
C GLU A 32 1.44 9.33 9.53
N ASN A 33 2.12 8.97 8.44
CA ASN A 33 3.41 8.27 8.47
C ASN A 33 4.49 9.10 9.16
N VAL A 34 4.61 10.38 8.81
CA VAL A 34 5.61 11.29 9.41
C VAL A 34 5.33 11.51 10.89
N GLU A 35 4.08 11.68 11.30
CA GLU A 35 3.72 11.82 12.72
C GLU A 35 4.03 10.56 13.52
N PHE A 36 3.73 9.37 12.97
CA PHE A 36 4.08 8.10 13.60
C PHE A 36 5.59 7.95 13.79
N LEU A 37 6.39 8.29 12.77
CA LEU A 37 7.85 8.26 12.85
C LEU A 37 8.41 9.28 13.85
N LYS A 38 7.83 10.49 13.91
CA LYS A 38 8.20 11.50 14.92
C LYS A 38 7.94 10.99 16.34
N CYS A 39 6.78 10.36 16.57
CA CYS A 39 6.45 9.75 17.85
C CYS A 39 7.48 8.68 18.24
N LYS A 40 7.78 7.75 17.33
CA LYS A 40 8.77 6.67 17.54
C LYS A 40 10.19 7.19 17.79
N LYS A 41 10.55 8.33 17.19
CA LYS A 41 11.85 8.98 17.42
C LYS A 41 11.94 9.62 18.81
N GLN A 42 10.83 10.10 19.37
CA GLN A 42 10.78 10.70 20.69
C GLN A 42 10.81 9.64 21.80
N ASP A 43 10.04 8.57 21.63
CA ASP A 43 9.96 7.47 22.60
C ASP A 43 9.81 6.12 21.87
N PRO A 44 10.73 5.15 22.06
CA PRO A 44 10.64 3.85 21.42
C PRO A 44 9.54 2.95 22.00
N ASN A 45 8.91 3.31 23.13
CA ASN A 45 7.86 2.52 23.75
C ASN A 45 6.70 2.27 22.76
N PRO A 46 6.35 1.00 22.46
CA PRO A 46 5.31 0.68 21.49
C PRO A 46 3.92 1.22 21.87
N GLU A 47 3.60 1.34 23.15
CA GLU A 47 2.27 1.78 23.61
C GLU A 47 2.02 3.27 23.36
N LYS A 48 3.08 4.10 23.43
CA LYS A 48 2.98 5.56 23.35
C LYS A 48 2.55 6.09 21.98
N CYS A 49 2.76 5.29 20.93
CA CYS A 49 2.45 5.67 19.55
C CYS A 49 1.35 4.80 18.92
N LEU A 50 0.58 4.05 19.72
CA LEU A 50 -0.49 3.18 19.22
C LEU A 50 -1.58 3.96 18.49
N ASP A 51 -1.95 5.14 18.99
CA ASP A 51 -2.94 6.02 18.37
C ASP A 51 -2.51 6.45 16.95
N LYS A 52 -1.24 6.86 16.80
CA LYS A 52 -0.66 7.23 15.51
C LYS A 52 -0.51 6.03 14.58
N GLY A 53 -0.15 4.87 15.12
CA GLY A 53 -0.10 3.62 14.36
C GLY A 53 -1.47 3.23 13.81
N GLN A 54 -2.55 3.37 14.60
CA GLN A 54 -3.92 3.14 14.14
C GLN A 54 -4.33 4.11 13.03
N GLN A 55 -3.90 5.38 13.10
CA GLN A 55 -4.17 6.38 12.07
C GLN A 55 -3.48 6.02 10.74
N VAL A 56 -2.20 5.63 10.80
CA VAL A 56 -1.46 5.12 9.62
C VAL A 56 -2.18 3.92 9.01
N THR A 57 -2.49 2.90 9.82
CA THR A 57 -3.15 1.68 9.32
C THR A 57 -4.51 1.99 8.70
N ARG A 58 -5.30 2.88 9.32
CA ARG A 58 -6.61 3.30 8.78
C ARG A 58 -6.45 4.00 7.43
N CYS A 59 -5.49 4.92 7.31
CA CYS A 59 -5.23 5.61 6.04
C CYS A 59 -4.83 4.62 4.94
N VAL A 60 -3.87 3.72 5.24
CA VAL A 60 -3.36 2.75 4.28
C VAL A 60 -4.44 1.76 3.85
N LEU A 61 -5.21 1.18 4.77
CA LEU A 61 -6.29 0.26 4.40
C LEU A 61 -7.39 0.95 3.58
N GLY A 62 -7.73 2.20 3.91
CA GLY A 62 -8.64 3.01 3.11
C GLY A 62 -8.13 3.21 1.68
N LEU A 63 -6.86 3.60 1.54
CA LEU A 63 -6.21 3.77 0.24
C LEU A 63 -6.19 2.46 -0.57
N LEU A 64 -5.83 1.33 0.04
CA LEU A 64 -5.76 0.04 -0.66
C LEU A 64 -7.14 -0.35 -1.22
N ARG A 65 -8.20 -0.13 -0.44
CA ARG A 65 -9.58 -0.36 -0.90
C ARG A 65 -9.93 0.55 -2.08
N ASP A 66 -9.60 1.84 -1.99
CA ASP A 66 -9.89 2.83 -3.03
C ASP A 66 -9.10 2.58 -4.32
N LEU A 67 -7.87 2.09 -4.23
CA LEU A 67 -7.06 1.68 -5.38
C LEU A 67 -7.68 0.44 -6.04
N HIS A 68 -7.97 -0.60 -5.26
CA HIS A 68 -8.53 -1.83 -5.80
C HIS A 68 -9.91 -1.61 -6.45
N GLN A 69 -10.73 -0.69 -5.95
CA GLN A 69 -12.02 -0.35 -6.57
C GLN A 69 -11.88 0.43 -7.89
N ARG A 70 -10.86 1.28 -8.03
CA ARG A 70 -10.68 2.13 -9.22
C ARG A 70 -9.90 1.44 -10.34
N CYS A 71 -8.89 0.65 -10.00
CA CYS A 71 -7.96 0.01 -10.94
C CYS A 71 -7.73 -1.45 -10.58
N THR A 72 -8.81 -2.20 -10.35
CA THR A 72 -8.80 -3.62 -9.93
C THR A 72 -7.84 -4.47 -10.76
N LYS A 73 -8.01 -4.45 -12.08
CA LYS A 73 -7.29 -5.34 -13.00
C LYS A 73 -5.80 -5.04 -13.03
N GLU A 74 -5.44 -3.77 -13.11
CA GLU A 74 -4.06 -3.31 -13.19
C GLU A 74 -3.36 -3.51 -11.84
N MET A 75 -4.04 -3.25 -10.73
CA MET A 75 -3.54 -3.51 -9.39
C MET A 75 -3.26 -5.00 -9.17
N ASP A 76 -4.21 -5.88 -9.48
CA ASP A 76 -4.03 -7.33 -9.33
C ASP A 76 -2.90 -7.86 -10.23
N SER A 77 -2.77 -7.33 -11.45
CA SER A 77 -1.67 -7.69 -12.36
C SER A 77 -0.32 -7.29 -11.76
N TYR A 78 -0.22 -6.07 -11.23
CA TYR A 78 1.02 -5.57 -10.65
C TYR A 78 1.39 -6.26 -9.35
N VAL A 79 0.41 -6.48 -8.47
CA VAL A 79 0.56 -7.27 -7.23
C VAL A 79 0.96 -8.71 -7.57
N GLY A 80 0.37 -9.31 -8.60
CA GLY A 80 0.74 -10.63 -9.08
C GLY A 80 2.21 -10.72 -9.52
N CYS A 81 2.68 -9.72 -10.27
CA CYS A 81 4.09 -9.63 -10.66
C CYS A 81 5.01 -9.45 -9.43
N MET A 82 4.64 -8.55 -8.51
CA MET A 82 5.39 -8.31 -7.27
C MET A 82 5.48 -9.56 -6.40
N TYR A 83 4.39 -10.32 -6.27
CA TYR A 83 4.38 -11.58 -5.54
C TYR A 83 5.32 -12.61 -6.18
N TYR A 84 5.27 -12.75 -7.51
CA TYR A 84 6.10 -13.71 -8.24
C TYR A 84 7.59 -13.38 -8.17
N ASN A 85 7.93 -12.09 -8.29
CA ASN A 85 9.31 -11.60 -8.32
C ASN A 85 9.81 -11.12 -6.95
N THR A 86 9.14 -11.47 -5.85
CA THR A 86 9.55 -11.13 -4.48
C THR A 86 9.84 -9.63 -4.30
N ASN A 87 8.94 -8.78 -4.80
CA ASN A 87 9.01 -7.32 -4.73
C ASN A 87 10.13 -6.65 -5.55
N GLU A 88 10.70 -7.32 -6.55
CA GLU A 88 11.70 -6.72 -7.44
C GLU A 88 11.04 -5.82 -8.52
N PHE A 89 11.20 -4.51 -8.38
CA PHE A 89 10.55 -3.53 -9.26
C PHE A 89 11.00 -3.63 -10.71
N ASP A 90 12.27 -3.91 -10.96
CA ASP A 90 12.83 -3.92 -12.31
C ASP A 90 12.25 -5.03 -13.18
N LEU A 91 11.73 -6.09 -12.55
CA LEU A 91 11.06 -7.20 -13.24
C LEU A 91 9.57 -6.93 -13.52
N CYS A 92 9.00 -5.85 -12.97
CA CYS A 92 7.56 -5.54 -13.03
C CYS A 92 7.24 -4.15 -13.60
N ARG A 93 8.17 -3.53 -14.33
CA ARG A 93 8.01 -2.16 -14.86
C ARG A 93 6.86 -2.01 -15.84
N LYS A 94 6.52 -3.09 -16.57
CA LYS A 94 5.39 -3.08 -17.51
C LYS A 94 4.06 -2.97 -16.76
N GLU A 95 3.83 -3.82 -15.79
CA GLU A 95 2.63 -3.82 -14.95
C GLU A 95 2.54 -2.54 -14.13
N GLN A 96 3.68 -2.03 -13.65
CA GLN A 96 3.76 -0.73 -12.98
C GLN A 96 3.25 0.41 -13.86
N GLN A 97 3.68 0.49 -15.13
CA GLN A 97 3.26 1.55 -16.05
C GLN A 97 1.76 1.51 -16.32
N GLU A 98 1.20 0.31 -16.51
CA GLU A 98 -0.25 0.15 -16.69
C GLU A 98 -1.03 0.55 -15.43
N PHE A 99 -0.53 0.16 -14.26
CA PHE A 99 -1.12 0.54 -12.97
C PHE A 99 -1.08 2.06 -12.75
N GLU A 100 0.07 2.72 -12.96
CA GLU A 100 0.20 4.17 -12.79
C GLU A 100 -0.59 4.98 -13.84
N LYS A 101 -0.86 4.38 -15.00
CA LYS A 101 -1.72 4.98 -16.03
C LYS A 101 -3.20 4.91 -15.67
N ALA A 102 -3.65 3.78 -15.12
CA ALA A 102 -5.03 3.58 -14.68
C ALA A 102 -5.32 4.31 -13.35
N CYS A 103 -4.38 4.27 -12.44
CA CYS A 103 -4.42 4.91 -11.13
C CYS A 103 -3.29 5.92 -11.01
N ARG A 104 -3.58 7.18 -11.35
CA ARG A 104 -2.59 8.25 -11.25
C ARG A 104 -2.20 8.51 -9.79
N LEU A 105 -0.95 8.88 -9.61
CA LEU A 105 -0.43 9.42 -8.35
C LEU A 105 -1.03 10.82 -8.17
N GLU A 106 -1.88 10.98 -7.15
CA GLU A 106 -2.46 12.26 -6.72
C GLU A 106 -1.79 12.73 -5.42
#